data_AF-A0A7W4GFR7-F1
#
_entry.id   AF-A0A7W4GFR7-F1
#
_cell.length_a   1.000
_cell.length_b   1.000
_cell.length_c   1.000
_cell.angle_alpha   90.00
_cell.angle_beta   90.00
_cell.angle_gamma   90.00
#
_symmetry.space_group_name_H-M   'P 1'
#
loop_
_entity.id
_entity.type
_entity.pdbx_description
1 polymer ?
#
loop_
_entity_poly.entity_id
_entity_poly.type
_entity_poly.pdbx_seq_one_letter_code
_entity_poly.pdbx_strand_id
1 'polypeptide(L)'
;MSARRRAFVSVVASVSSLVILLCLHIGIVSANERPPASSNQTLTPELTQPKPQALTKEQLADIQTLYSQPASAEALSALAQQLNLQLDTRGQFVQLRHLQVLKKPLLSQGLFIFSPAQGLVWQQQRPFNTLMVLKDQQLIQQNSQGKVQHLNAAGSGNPIAQQLPRLLQAIMAGDIDALSADFKLFMPATQSATQSTSRSWQLGLQAKDPQVLSSMGNITISGDTLIRSLIMTSNQADVRDYTQIQFTQTQQGPLSETELALFSLGNESAK
;
A
#
# COMPACT_ATOMS: atom_id res chain seq x y z
N MET A 1 -14.26 -28.17 34.55
CA MET A 1 -13.26 -27.77 33.53
C MET A 1 -13.95 -27.58 32.18
N SER A 2 -14.57 -26.42 31.88
CA SER A 2 -15.04 -26.14 30.49
C SER A 2 -15.38 -24.69 30.16
N ALA A 3 -15.32 -23.75 31.12
CA ALA A 3 -15.69 -22.35 30.84
C ALA A 3 -14.48 -21.41 30.54
N ARG A 4 -13.25 -21.76 30.96
CA ARG A 4 -12.06 -20.89 30.80
C ARG A 4 -11.35 -20.96 29.44
N ARG A 5 -11.76 -21.85 28.53
CA ARG A 5 -11.13 -21.97 27.18
C ARG A 5 -11.84 -21.19 26.08
N ARG A 6 -13.03 -20.60 26.33
CA ARG A 6 -13.76 -19.82 25.31
C ARG A 6 -13.48 -18.31 25.35
N ALA A 7 -12.81 -17.80 26.39
CA ALA A 7 -12.50 -16.38 26.53
C ALA A 7 -11.13 -15.97 25.93
N PHE A 8 -10.35 -16.91 25.38
CA PHE A 8 -8.99 -16.64 24.88
C PHE A 8 -8.89 -16.51 23.34
N VAL A 9 -10.02 -16.59 22.63
CA VAL A 9 -10.06 -16.56 21.15
C VAL A 9 -10.47 -15.17 20.60
N SER A 10 -10.74 -14.17 21.45
CA SER A 10 -11.37 -12.91 21.00
C SER A 10 -10.51 -11.64 21.06
N VAL A 11 -9.17 -11.72 21.13
CA VAL A 11 -8.32 -10.51 21.33
C VAL A 11 -7.16 -10.37 20.31
N VAL A 12 -7.16 -11.09 19.18
CA VAL A 12 -6.05 -10.99 18.19
C VAL A 12 -6.54 -10.66 16.77
N ALA A 13 -7.66 -9.94 16.64
CA ALA A 13 -8.28 -9.66 15.34
C ALA A 13 -8.42 -8.16 14.99
N SER A 14 -7.61 -7.28 15.58
CA SER A 14 -7.53 -5.88 15.19
C SER A 14 -6.08 -5.55 14.81
N VAL A 15 -5.88 -4.72 13.79
CA VAL A 15 -4.59 -4.31 13.15
C VAL A 15 -4.17 -5.09 11.87
N SER A 16 -4.93 -6.09 11.40
CA SER A 16 -4.51 -6.84 10.19
C SER A 16 -5.19 -6.48 8.85
N SER A 17 -6.21 -5.61 8.79
CA SER A 17 -7.00 -5.46 7.56
C SER A 17 -6.41 -4.57 6.45
N LEU A 18 -5.41 -3.74 6.75
CA LEU A 18 -4.85 -2.81 5.77
C LEU A 18 -3.99 -3.47 4.69
N VAL A 19 -3.20 -4.48 5.08
CA VAL A 19 -2.35 -5.19 4.12
C VAL A 19 -3.08 -6.39 3.52
N ILE A 20 -4.23 -6.79 4.07
CA ILE A 20 -5.06 -7.85 3.49
C ILE A 20 -5.61 -7.45 2.10
N LEU A 21 -5.78 -6.15 1.84
CA LEU A 21 -6.27 -5.66 0.55
C LEU A 21 -5.17 -5.59 -0.53
N LEU A 22 -3.96 -5.09 -0.20
CA LEU A 22 -2.80 -5.09 -1.12
C LEU A 22 -2.07 -6.45 -1.18
N CYS A 23 -2.31 -7.33 -0.21
CA CYS A 23 -1.78 -8.69 -0.10
C CYS A 23 -2.86 -9.57 0.56
N LEU A 24 -3.67 -10.28 -0.24
CA LEU A 24 -4.64 -11.26 0.25
C LEU A 24 -4.13 -12.07 1.45
N HIS A 25 -4.94 -12.12 2.51
CA HIS A 25 -5.06 -13.18 3.51
C HIS A 25 -3.90 -14.19 3.60
N ILE A 26 -2.86 -13.88 4.38
CA ILE A 26 -1.99 -14.92 4.97
C ILE A 26 -2.56 -15.43 6.30
N GLY A 27 -3.67 -14.88 6.78
CA GLY A 27 -4.34 -15.35 8.00
C GLY A 27 -5.62 -16.11 7.70
N ILE A 28 -5.62 -17.42 7.97
CA ILE A 28 -6.80 -18.32 8.01
C ILE A 28 -7.32 -18.81 6.65
N VAL A 29 -6.48 -19.52 5.89
CA VAL A 29 -6.95 -20.66 5.09
C VAL A 29 -6.15 -21.89 5.53
N SER A 30 -6.91 -22.96 5.76
CA SER A 30 -6.57 -24.24 6.38
C SER A 30 -5.18 -24.80 6.09
N ALA A 31 -4.58 -25.43 7.11
CA ALA A 31 -3.32 -26.19 7.09
C ALA A 31 -3.38 -27.47 6.20
N ASN A 32 -4.04 -27.42 5.04
CA ASN A 32 -4.32 -28.60 4.23
C ASN A 32 -4.04 -28.44 2.72
N GLU A 33 -3.45 -27.33 2.27
CA GLU A 33 -3.02 -27.22 0.88
C GLU A 33 -1.64 -27.86 0.70
N ARG A 34 -1.61 -29.04 0.08
CA ARG A 34 -0.37 -29.63 -0.45
C ARG A 34 0.11 -28.77 -1.63
N PRO A 35 1.43 -28.53 -1.77
CA PRO A 35 1.95 -27.90 -2.97
C PRO A 35 1.59 -28.74 -4.20
N PRO A 36 1.14 -28.13 -5.32
CA PRO A 36 0.97 -28.85 -6.57
C PRO A 36 2.32 -29.41 -7.03
N ALA A 37 2.27 -30.62 -7.57
CA ALA A 37 3.45 -31.32 -8.09
C ALA A 37 4.17 -30.47 -9.15
N SER A 38 5.50 -30.48 -9.07
CA SER A 38 6.41 -29.74 -9.93
C SER A 38 6.15 -29.99 -11.42
N SER A 39 5.45 -29.07 -12.07
CA SER A 39 5.51 -28.87 -13.52
C SER A 39 6.52 -27.76 -13.79
N ASN A 40 7.59 -28.09 -14.51
CA ASN A 40 8.68 -27.21 -14.92
C ASN A 40 8.14 -25.89 -15.50
N GLN A 41 8.05 -24.85 -14.68
CA GLN A 41 7.85 -23.48 -15.11
C GLN A 41 9.21 -22.84 -15.29
N THR A 42 9.46 -22.35 -16.50
CA THR A 42 10.58 -21.53 -16.92
C THR A 42 10.89 -20.49 -15.85
N LEU A 43 12.11 -20.53 -15.31
CA LEU A 43 12.61 -19.61 -14.28
C LEU A 43 12.44 -18.17 -14.77
N THR A 44 11.43 -17.47 -14.25
CA THR A 44 11.34 -16.02 -14.37
C THR A 44 12.58 -15.44 -13.69
N PRO A 45 13.37 -14.56 -14.34
CA PRO A 45 14.59 -14.04 -13.74
C PRO A 45 14.26 -13.43 -12.37
N GLU A 46 15.05 -13.82 -11.37
CA GLU A 46 14.99 -13.22 -10.04
C GLU A 46 15.19 -11.71 -10.17
N LEU A 47 14.17 -10.93 -9.79
CA LEU A 47 14.26 -9.48 -9.68
C LEU A 47 15.44 -9.20 -8.73
N THR A 48 16.57 -8.80 -9.30
CA THR A 48 17.90 -8.72 -8.64
C THR A 48 18.03 -7.47 -7.77
N GLN A 49 16.91 -7.01 -7.21
CA GLN A 49 16.83 -5.75 -6.49
C GLN A 49 17.23 -5.93 -5.02
N PRO A 50 17.91 -4.93 -4.41
CA PRO A 50 18.22 -4.97 -2.99
C PRO A 50 16.92 -5.09 -2.19
N LYS A 51 16.81 -6.18 -1.43
CA LYS A 51 15.69 -6.40 -0.51
C LYS A 51 15.62 -5.24 0.50
N PRO A 52 14.43 -4.63 0.70
CA PRO A 52 14.25 -3.63 1.74
C PRO A 52 14.74 -4.18 3.08
N GLN A 53 15.56 -3.39 3.79
CA GLN A 53 16.00 -3.75 5.13
C GLN A 53 14.89 -3.46 6.14
N ALA A 54 14.89 -4.18 7.26
CA ALA A 54 14.01 -3.87 8.36
C ALA A 54 14.33 -2.49 8.93
N LEU A 55 13.31 -1.72 9.33
CA LEU A 55 13.50 -0.43 9.95
C LEU A 55 14.09 -0.61 11.35
N THR A 56 15.06 0.24 11.71
CA THR A 56 15.58 0.28 13.07
C THR A 56 14.59 0.96 14.02
N LYS A 57 14.80 0.83 15.33
CA LYS A 57 13.96 1.49 16.33
C LYS A 57 14.05 3.01 16.22
N GLU A 58 15.22 3.53 15.91
CA GLU A 58 15.48 4.95 15.68
C GLU A 58 14.68 5.44 14.47
N GLN A 59 14.71 4.71 13.35
CA GLN A 59 13.91 5.07 12.17
C GLN A 59 12.40 5.06 12.44
N LEU A 60 11.91 4.10 13.22
CA LEU A 60 10.50 4.06 13.63
C LEU A 60 10.14 5.22 14.56
N ALA A 61 11.04 5.60 15.47
CA ALA A 61 10.86 6.76 16.34
C ALA A 61 10.86 8.06 15.52
N ASP A 62 11.75 8.22 14.55
CA ASP A 62 11.79 9.38 13.67
C ASP A 62 10.47 9.50 12.87
N ILE A 63 9.96 8.39 12.34
CA ILE A 63 8.65 8.34 11.67
C ILE A 63 7.53 8.78 12.62
N GLN A 64 7.58 8.42 13.91
CA GLN A 64 6.58 8.88 14.89
C GLN A 64 6.66 10.39 15.11
N THR A 65 7.86 10.96 15.19
CA THR A 65 8.03 12.41 15.43
C THR A 65 7.42 13.27 14.33
N LEU A 66 7.36 12.76 13.09
CA LEU A 66 6.68 13.41 11.96
C LEU A 66 5.23 13.79 12.32
N TYR A 67 4.50 12.90 12.99
CA TYR A 67 3.09 13.11 13.33
C TYR A 67 2.85 14.12 14.45
N SER A 68 3.91 14.77 14.95
CA SER A 68 3.83 15.92 15.85
C SER A 68 3.95 17.26 15.12
N GLN A 69 4.17 17.24 13.80
CA GLN A 69 4.45 18.42 12.97
C GLN A 69 3.44 18.53 11.81
N PRO A 70 2.28 19.18 12.03
CA PRO A 70 1.32 19.40 10.96
C PRO A 70 1.96 20.13 9.78
N ALA A 71 1.63 19.71 8.56
CA ALA A 71 2.14 20.35 7.36
C ALA A 71 1.55 21.77 7.22
N SER A 72 2.39 22.73 6.81
CA SER A 72 1.91 24.08 6.48
C SER A 72 1.25 24.10 5.10
N ALA A 73 0.34 25.05 4.87
CA ALA A 73 -0.32 25.19 3.58
C ALA A 73 0.67 25.47 2.44
N GLU A 74 1.73 26.22 2.73
CA GLU A 74 2.80 26.54 1.77
C GLU A 74 3.59 25.29 1.38
N ALA A 75 3.94 24.44 2.35
CA ALA A 75 4.65 23.19 2.10
C ALA A 75 3.80 22.21 1.27
N LEU A 76 2.50 22.11 1.58
CA LEU A 76 1.56 21.28 0.83
C LEU A 76 1.37 21.79 -0.60
N SER A 77 1.27 23.12 -0.80
CA SER A 77 1.19 23.72 -2.12
C SER A 77 2.45 23.47 -2.95
N ALA A 78 3.64 23.56 -2.35
CA ALA A 78 4.88 23.27 -3.05
C ALA A 78 4.98 21.78 -3.44
N LEU A 79 4.56 20.89 -2.53
CA LEU A 79 4.51 19.46 -2.81
C LEU A 79 3.54 19.11 -3.94
N ALA A 80 2.34 19.69 -3.95
CA ALA A 80 1.35 19.49 -5.01
C ALA A 80 1.89 19.89 -6.40
N GLN A 81 2.62 21.01 -6.47
CA GLN A 81 3.25 21.45 -7.72
C GLN A 81 4.36 20.48 -8.18
N GLN A 82 5.10 19.88 -7.25
CA GLN A 82 6.13 18.91 -7.55
C GLN A 82 5.55 17.54 -7.98
N LEU A 83 4.42 17.14 -7.42
CA LEU A 83 3.78 15.83 -7.62
C LEU A 83 2.69 15.81 -8.69
N ASN A 84 2.58 16.80 -9.57
CA ASN A 84 1.57 16.81 -10.63
C ASN A 84 1.80 15.67 -11.66
N LEU A 85 1.45 14.45 -11.28
CA LEU A 85 1.71 13.18 -11.97
C LEU A 85 0.58 12.89 -12.96
N GLN A 86 0.54 13.66 -14.05
CA GLN A 86 -0.46 13.47 -15.12
C GLN A 86 -0.10 12.35 -16.10
N LEU A 87 1.06 11.72 -15.91
CA LEU A 87 1.56 10.69 -16.81
C LEU A 87 1.29 9.30 -16.24
N ASP A 88 0.90 8.40 -17.14
CA ASP A 88 0.90 6.97 -16.86
C ASP A 88 2.28 6.57 -16.31
N THR A 89 2.27 5.91 -15.16
CA THR A 89 3.46 5.58 -14.39
C THR A 89 3.46 4.09 -14.10
N ARG A 90 4.57 3.41 -14.41
CA ARG A 90 4.73 1.98 -14.10
C ARG A 90 6.08 1.70 -13.50
N GLY A 91 6.20 0.59 -12.80
CA GLY A 91 7.47 0.17 -12.21
C GLY A 91 7.33 -1.12 -11.44
N GLN A 92 8.34 -1.39 -10.62
CA GLN A 92 8.36 -2.53 -9.73
C GLN A 92 8.14 -2.08 -8.29
N PHE A 93 7.65 -3.00 -7.47
CA PHE A 93 7.61 -2.81 -6.04
C PHE A 93 8.27 -3.98 -5.31
N VAL A 94 8.87 -3.67 -4.16
CA VAL A 94 9.20 -4.66 -3.13
C VAL A 94 8.54 -4.25 -1.83
N GLN A 95 7.72 -5.14 -1.28
CA GLN A 95 7.08 -4.95 0.00
C GLN A 95 7.71 -5.85 1.06
N LEU A 96 8.01 -5.25 2.21
CA LEU A 96 8.40 -5.92 3.45
C LEU A 96 7.32 -5.66 4.49
N ARG A 97 6.76 -6.73 5.06
CA ARG A 97 5.86 -6.64 6.22
C ARG A 97 6.54 -7.28 7.43
N HIS A 98 6.86 -6.44 8.41
CA HIS A 98 7.37 -6.87 9.69
C HIS A 98 6.19 -7.10 10.63
N LEU A 99 6.14 -8.31 11.20
CA LEU A 99 5.20 -8.67 12.24
C LEU A 99 6.00 -9.19 13.42
N GLN A 100 5.80 -8.60 14.61
CA GLN A 100 6.52 -8.99 15.82
C GLN A 100 6.45 -10.50 16.10
N VAL A 101 5.32 -11.12 15.77
CA VAL A 101 5.07 -12.55 15.99
C VAL A 101 5.88 -13.46 15.06
N LEU A 102 6.44 -12.94 13.96
CA LEU A 102 7.20 -13.71 12.98
C LEU A 102 8.71 -13.52 13.15
N LYS A 103 9.47 -14.61 12.98
CA LYS A 103 10.95 -14.57 13.05
C LYS A 103 11.59 -13.85 11.87
N LYS A 104 10.94 -13.86 10.71
CA LYS A 104 11.38 -13.21 9.48
C LYS A 104 10.23 -12.38 8.93
N PRO A 105 10.50 -11.20 8.35
CA PRO A 105 9.46 -10.42 7.73
C PRO A 105 8.94 -11.14 6.47
N LEU A 106 7.68 -10.87 6.14
CA LEU A 106 7.08 -11.31 4.89
C LEU A 106 7.58 -10.41 3.76
N LEU A 107 7.86 -11.01 2.61
CA LEU A 107 8.27 -10.30 1.42
C LEU A 107 7.31 -10.57 0.27
N SER A 108 6.95 -9.51 -0.42
CA SER A 108 6.22 -9.56 -1.69
C SER A 108 6.92 -8.70 -2.73
N GLN A 109 6.82 -9.09 -4.00
CA GLN A 109 7.42 -8.37 -5.12
C GLN A 109 6.49 -8.44 -6.32
N GLY A 110 6.55 -7.40 -7.16
CA GLY A 110 5.73 -7.37 -8.36
C GLY A 110 5.84 -6.07 -9.13
N LEU A 111 4.81 -5.83 -9.94
CA LEU A 111 4.68 -4.68 -10.82
C LEU A 111 3.49 -3.83 -10.40
N PHE A 112 3.59 -2.53 -10.64
CA PHE A 112 2.47 -1.61 -10.52
C PHE A 112 2.34 -0.77 -11.79
N ILE A 113 1.11 -0.39 -12.11
CA ILE A 113 0.80 0.54 -13.19
C ILE A 113 -0.28 1.49 -12.69
N PHE A 114 -0.03 2.78 -12.76
CA PHE A 114 -1.00 3.82 -12.51
C PHE A 114 -1.24 4.59 -13.79
N SER A 115 -2.51 4.82 -14.08
CA SER A 115 -2.96 5.69 -15.15
C SER A 115 -4.04 6.60 -14.59
N PRO A 116 -3.91 7.93 -14.72
CA PRO A 116 -4.99 8.84 -14.34
C PRO A 116 -6.32 8.50 -15.05
N ALA A 117 -6.25 7.93 -16.26
CA ALA A 117 -7.42 7.58 -17.05
C ALA A 117 -7.99 6.18 -16.73
N GLN A 118 -7.13 5.20 -16.38
CA GLN A 118 -7.56 3.80 -16.21
C GLN A 118 -7.66 3.35 -14.75
N GLY A 119 -6.94 4.01 -13.83
CA GLY A 119 -6.85 3.65 -12.41
C GLY A 119 -5.50 3.04 -12.03
N LEU A 120 -5.52 2.02 -11.16
CA LEU A 120 -4.32 1.36 -10.64
C LEU A 120 -4.39 -0.16 -10.86
N VAL A 121 -3.30 -0.71 -11.38
CA VAL A 121 -3.00 -2.14 -11.41
C VAL A 121 -1.87 -2.43 -10.42
N TRP A 122 -2.07 -3.43 -9.58
CA TRP A 122 -1.08 -3.97 -8.67
C TRP A 122 -0.96 -5.48 -8.88
N GLN A 123 0.15 -5.90 -9.51
CA GLN A 123 0.41 -7.30 -9.80
C GLN A 123 1.52 -7.81 -8.90
N GLN A 124 1.16 -8.54 -7.85
CA GLN A 124 2.14 -9.29 -7.07
C GLN A 124 2.54 -10.53 -7.87
N GLN A 125 3.84 -10.70 -8.12
CA GLN A 125 4.39 -11.87 -8.81
C GLN A 125 4.94 -12.90 -7.81
N ARG A 126 5.40 -12.44 -6.64
CA ARG A 126 5.95 -13.29 -5.57
C ARG A 126 5.42 -12.86 -4.21
N PRO A 127 5.18 -13.80 -3.28
CA PRO A 127 5.38 -15.26 -3.39
C PRO A 127 4.23 -15.96 -4.14
N PHE A 128 3.08 -15.31 -4.26
CA PHE A 128 1.92 -15.80 -4.99
C PHE A 128 1.54 -14.78 -6.06
N ASN A 129 1.22 -15.28 -7.26
CA ASN A 129 0.72 -14.44 -8.32
C ASN A 129 -0.70 -13.95 -7.97
N THR A 130 -0.87 -12.64 -7.78
CA THR A 130 -2.19 -12.04 -7.55
C THR A 130 -2.27 -10.71 -8.29
N LEU A 131 -3.44 -10.41 -8.82
CA LEU A 131 -3.69 -9.18 -9.56
C LEU A 131 -4.81 -8.41 -8.87
N MET A 132 -4.55 -7.14 -8.57
CA MET A 132 -5.52 -6.22 -8.03
C MET A 132 -5.66 -5.05 -8.99
N VAL A 133 -6.91 -4.74 -9.35
CA VAL A 133 -7.27 -3.63 -10.22
C VAL A 133 -8.19 -2.71 -9.44
N LEU A 134 -7.80 -1.46 -9.35
CA LEU A 134 -8.62 -0.38 -8.85
C LEU A 134 -9.05 0.49 -10.03
N LYS A 135 -10.34 0.54 -10.29
CA LYS A 135 -10.94 1.34 -11.35
C LYS A 135 -12.34 1.78 -10.92
N ASP A 136 -12.71 3.04 -11.17
CA ASP A 136 -14.05 3.58 -10.87
C ASP A 136 -14.50 3.34 -9.40
N GLN A 137 -13.57 3.46 -8.45
CA GLN A 137 -13.76 3.16 -7.02
C GLN A 137 -14.14 1.69 -6.71
N GLN A 138 -14.05 0.81 -7.69
CA GLN A 138 -14.19 -0.64 -7.53
C GLN A 138 -12.82 -1.27 -7.37
N LEU A 139 -12.73 -2.19 -6.41
CA LEU A 139 -11.54 -2.98 -6.21
C LEU A 139 -11.81 -4.42 -6.64
N ILE A 140 -11.03 -4.88 -7.60
CA ILE A 140 -11.19 -6.20 -8.21
C ILE A 140 -9.91 -6.97 -7.99
N GLN A 141 -10.05 -8.17 -7.48
CA GLN A 141 -8.91 -8.99 -7.12
C GLN A 141 -9.01 -10.37 -7.72
N GLN A 142 -7.97 -10.79 -8.42
CA GLN A 142 -7.75 -12.14 -8.87
C GLN A 142 -6.65 -12.79 -8.03
N ASN A 143 -6.98 -13.89 -7.37
CA ASN A 143 -6.02 -14.65 -6.57
C ASN A 143 -5.17 -15.60 -7.44
N SER A 144 -4.24 -16.32 -6.83
CA SER A 144 -3.35 -17.27 -7.52
C SER A 144 -4.05 -18.47 -8.16
N GLN A 145 -5.29 -18.76 -7.76
CA GLN A 145 -6.14 -19.79 -8.34
C GLN A 145 -7.01 -19.24 -9.49
N GLY A 146 -6.88 -17.96 -9.84
CA GLY A 146 -7.69 -17.31 -10.88
C GLY A 146 -9.09 -16.89 -10.42
N LYS A 147 -9.43 -17.04 -9.13
CA LYS A 147 -10.72 -16.61 -8.59
C LYS A 147 -10.75 -15.08 -8.51
N VAL A 148 -11.72 -14.49 -9.21
CA VAL A 148 -12.01 -13.05 -9.18
C VAL A 148 -12.98 -12.72 -8.05
N GLN A 149 -12.72 -11.63 -7.32
CA GLN A 149 -13.57 -11.09 -6.28
C GLN A 149 -13.74 -9.59 -6.50
N HIS A 150 -15.00 -9.13 -6.49
CA HIS A 150 -15.36 -7.73 -6.52
C HIS A 150 -15.56 -7.26 -5.08
N LEU A 151 -14.63 -6.45 -4.60
CA LEU A 151 -14.73 -5.81 -3.30
C LEU A 151 -15.47 -4.49 -3.52
N ASN A 152 -16.79 -4.53 -3.36
CA ASN A 152 -17.59 -3.31 -3.35
C ASN A 152 -17.20 -2.50 -2.12
N ALA A 153 -16.53 -1.37 -2.36
CA ALA A 153 -16.27 -0.34 -1.36
C ALA A 153 -17.53 -0.11 -0.51
N ALA A 154 -18.68 0.18 -1.13
CA ALA A 154 -19.92 0.49 -0.43
C ALA A 154 -20.60 -0.68 0.33
N GLY A 155 -20.31 -1.95 -0.02
CA GLY A 155 -21.10 -3.11 0.45
C GLY A 155 -20.42 -4.01 1.49
N SER A 156 -19.12 -3.83 1.74
CA SER A 156 -18.34 -4.76 2.58
C SER A 156 -18.42 -4.49 4.09
N GLY A 157 -18.96 -3.33 4.52
CA GLY A 157 -18.91 -2.87 5.91
C GLY A 157 -17.49 -2.66 6.45
N ASN A 158 -16.47 -2.73 5.58
CA ASN A 158 -15.06 -2.55 5.92
C ASN A 158 -14.59 -1.17 5.45
N PRO A 159 -14.42 -0.18 6.36
CA PRO A 159 -14.01 1.17 5.99
C PRO A 159 -12.69 1.22 5.21
N ILE A 160 -11.80 0.25 5.40
CA ILE A 160 -10.53 0.18 4.68
C ILE A 160 -10.75 -0.14 3.20
N ALA A 161 -11.70 -1.03 2.90
CA ALA A 161 -11.98 -1.43 1.52
C ALA A 161 -12.51 -0.24 0.68
N GLN A 162 -13.10 0.76 1.35
CA GLN A 162 -13.49 2.04 0.74
C GLN A 162 -12.32 3.01 0.62
N GLN A 163 -11.51 3.11 1.69
CA GLN A 163 -10.54 4.18 1.82
C GLN A 163 -9.23 3.93 1.07
N LEU A 164 -8.76 2.69 1.05
CA LEU A 164 -7.47 2.37 0.44
C LEU A 164 -7.43 2.68 -1.07
N PRO A 165 -8.47 2.35 -1.85
CA PRO A 165 -8.63 2.83 -3.22
C PRO A 165 -8.37 4.33 -3.43
N ARG A 166 -9.17 5.16 -2.75
CA ARG A 166 -9.11 6.62 -2.87
C ARG A 166 -7.75 7.15 -2.44
N LEU A 167 -7.21 6.62 -1.35
CA LEU A 167 -5.88 6.96 -0.87
C LEU A 167 -4.80 6.67 -1.91
N LEU A 168 -4.74 5.45 -2.46
CA LEU A 168 -3.72 5.09 -3.44
C LEU A 168 -3.85 5.94 -4.70
N GLN A 169 -5.08 6.18 -5.17
CA GLN A 169 -5.33 7.06 -6.30
C GLN A 169 -4.84 8.49 -6.03
N ALA A 170 -5.18 9.07 -4.88
CA ALA A 170 -4.78 10.43 -4.52
C ALA A 170 -3.26 10.56 -4.33
N ILE A 171 -2.62 9.55 -3.70
CA ILE A 171 -1.15 9.48 -3.60
C ILE A 171 -0.53 9.49 -5.00
N MET A 172 -0.98 8.60 -5.89
CA MET A 172 -0.36 8.43 -7.21
C MET A 172 -0.69 9.57 -8.18
N ALA A 173 -1.83 10.24 -8.02
CA ALA A 173 -2.16 11.46 -8.75
C ALA A 173 -1.44 12.71 -8.20
N GLY A 174 -0.83 12.62 -7.02
CA GLY A 174 -0.30 13.77 -6.29
C GLY A 174 -1.38 14.75 -5.84
N ASP A 175 -2.63 14.28 -5.68
CA ASP A 175 -3.79 15.08 -5.32
C ASP A 175 -3.82 15.33 -3.81
N ILE A 176 -3.06 16.35 -3.38
CA ILE A 176 -2.95 16.74 -1.98
C ILE A 176 -4.30 17.19 -1.41
N ASP A 177 -5.16 17.79 -2.24
CA ASP A 177 -6.49 18.23 -1.81
C ASP A 177 -7.37 17.04 -1.47
N ALA A 178 -7.41 16.02 -2.33
CA ALA A 178 -8.10 14.76 -2.05
C ALA A 178 -7.55 14.05 -0.81
N LEU A 179 -6.23 14.06 -0.60
CA LEU A 179 -5.63 13.54 0.64
C LEU A 179 -6.09 14.34 1.86
N SER A 180 -6.08 15.66 1.77
CA SER A 180 -6.45 16.55 2.88
C SER A 180 -7.92 16.41 3.30
N ALA A 181 -8.80 15.92 2.42
CA ALA A 181 -10.20 15.68 2.73
C ALA A 181 -10.35 14.65 3.86
N ASP A 182 -9.63 13.53 3.76
CA ASP A 182 -9.77 12.39 4.66
C ASP A 182 -8.65 12.24 5.70
N PHE A 183 -7.53 12.97 5.51
CA PHE A 183 -6.31 12.82 6.33
C PHE A 183 -5.87 14.15 6.92
N LYS A 184 -5.32 14.08 8.14
CA LYS A 184 -4.41 15.10 8.66
C LYS A 184 -3.03 14.87 8.04
N LEU A 185 -2.42 15.94 7.54
CA LEU A 185 -1.17 15.90 6.81
C LEU A 185 -0.03 16.45 7.67
N PHE A 186 1.12 15.79 7.61
CA PHE A 186 2.30 16.09 8.41
C PHE A 186 3.54 16.12 7.52
N MET A 187 4.43 17.08 7.72
CA MET A 187 5.69 17.18 6.97
C MET A 187 6.82 17.60 7.92
N PRO A 188 8.06 17.13 7.69
CA PRO A 188 9.20 17.58 8.47
C PRO A 188 9.35 19.11 8.40
N ALA A 189 9.62 19.76 9.54
CA ALA A 189 9.79 21.21 9.65
C ALA A 189 10.89 21.80 8.73
N THR A 190 11.84 20.97 8.30
CA THR A 190 12.91 21.34 7.38
C THR A 190 12.46 21.41 5.91
N GLN A 191 11.23 20.99 5.59
CA GLN A 191 10.63 21.12 4.25
C GLN A 191 10.03 22.52 4.03
N SER A 192 10.75 23.56 4.45
CA SER A 192 10.35 24.95 4.20
C SER A 192 10.73 25.33 2.77
N ALA A 193 9.87 26.10 2.10
CA ALA A 193 10.02 26.54 0.70
C ALA A 193 11.36 27.25 0.40
N THR A 194 12.12 27.64 1.44
CA THR A 194 13.41 28.32 1.34
C THR A 194 14.61 27.37 1.28
N GLN A 195 14.45 26.07 1.53
CA GLN A 195 15.50 25.04 1.40
C GLN A 195 15.30 24.18 0.14
N SER A 196 15.33 24.83 -1.02
CA SER A 196 15.19 24.23 -2.37
C SER A 196 16.39 23.38 -2.84
N THR A 197 17.19 22.80 -1.93
CA THR A 197 18.34 21.95 -2.30
C THR A 197 18.08 20.46 -2.13
N SER A 198 17.08 20.07 -1.32
CA SER A 198 16.66 18.68 -1.21
C SER A 198 15.46 18.42 -2.11
N ARG A 199 15.67 17.69 -3.22
CA ARG A 199 14.58 17.26 -4.11
C ARG A 199 13.67 16.20 -3.47
N SER A 200 14.02 15.70 -2.29
CA SER A 200 13.25 14.68 -1.59
C SER A 200 12.21 15.28 -0.65
N TRP A 201 11.04 14.65 -0.62
CA TRP A 201 9.92 15.01 0.23
C TRP A 201 9.47 13.84 1.09
N GLN A 202 8.79 14.17 2.19
CA GLN A 202 8.11 13.22 3.04
C GLN A 202 6.78 13.81 3.50
N LEU A 203 5.72 13.01 3.38
CA LEU A 203 4.37 13.36 3.82
C LEU A 203 3.82 12.24 4.71
N GLY A 204 3.41 12.59 5.91
CA GLY A 204 2.69 11.75 6.86
C GLY A 204 1.19 11.98 6.74
N LEU A 205 0.43 10.89 6.73
CA LEU A 205 -1.02 10.87 6.59
C LEU A 205 -1.61 10.12 7.78
N GLN A 206 -2.46 10.81 8.54
CA GLN A 206 -3.23 10.24 9.63
C GLN A 206 -4.72 10.37 9.33
N ALA A 207 -5.44 9.25 9.27
CA ALA A 207 -6.86 9.29 8.95
C ALA A 207 -7.63 10.12 9.99
N LYS A 208 -8.56 10.97 9.52
CA LYS A 208 -9.46 11.74 10.39
C LYS A 208 -10.51 10.85 11.02
N ASP A 209 -10.96 9.84 10.30
CA ASP A 209 -11.89 8.83 10.81
C ASP A 209 -11.16 7.87 11.78
N PRO A 210 -11.61 7.75 13.05
CA PRO A 210 -10.94 6.90 14.04
C PRO A 210 -10.97 5.41 13.71
N GLN A 211 -12.00 4.92 13.02
CA GLN A 211 -12.11 3.51 12.64
C GLN A 211 -11.12 3.19 11.52
N VAL A 212 -10.99 4.09 10.54
CA VAL A 212 -9.94 4.02 9.52
C VAL A 212 -8.56 4.10 10.18
N LEU A 213 -8.32 5.07 11.07
CA LEU A 213 -7.05 5.22 11.77
C LEU A 213 -6.68 3.98 12.58
N SER A 214 -7.62 3.39 13.31
CA SER A 214 -7.36 2.17 14.10
C SER A 214 -7.05 0.96 13.21
N SER A 215 -7.56 0.94 11.98
CA SER A 215 -7.42 -0.22 11.10
C SER A 215 -6.23 -0.09 10.15
N MET A 216 -5.86 1.15 9.82
CA MET A 216 -4.82 1.51 8.86
C MET A 216 -3.53 2.02 9.52
N GLY A 217 -3.64 2.62 10.70
CA GLY A 217 -2.54 3.33 11.32
C GLY A 217 -2.11 4.56 10.52
N ASN A 218 -0.84 4.93 10.73
CA ASN A 218 -0.19 6.08 10.15
C ASN A 218 0.50 5.68 8.83
N ILE A 219 0.40 6.52 7.80
CA ILE A 219 1.02 6.27 6.49
C ILE A 219 2.00 7.38 6.17
N THR A 220 3.27 7.02 6.02
CA THR A 220 4.33 7.93 5.61
C THR A 220 4.76 7.60 4.19
N ILE A 221 4.58 8.54 3.27
CA ILE A 221 5.09 8.44 1.90
C ILE A 221 6.29 9.36 1.74
N SER A 222 7.25 8.95 0.91
CA SER A 222 8.39 9.78 0.56
C SER A 222 8.85 9.54 -0.87
N GLY A 223 9.52 10.54 -1.43
CA GLY A 223 9.93 10.48 -2.82
C GLY A 223 10.78 11.65 -3.24
N ASP A 224 10.91 11.81 -4.56
CA ASP A 224 11.59 12.91 -5.23
C ASP A 224 10.63 13.55 -6.26
N THR A 225 10.92 13.50 -7.56
CA THR A 225 9.91 13.78 -8.59
C THR A 225 8.86 12.67 -8.67
N LEU A 226 9.17 11.48 -8.14
CA LEU A 226 8.29 10.32 -8.09
C LEU A 226 8.21 9.78 -6.66
N ILE A 227 7.14 9.06 -6.36
CA ILE A 227 7.03 8.32 -5.10
C ILE A 227 8.08 7.20 -5.09
N ARG A 228 8.82 7.07 -3.99
CA ARG A 228 9.87 6.06 -3.81
C ARG A 228 9.56 5.07 -2.70
N SER A 229 8.90 5.51 -1.64
CA SER A 229 8.63 4.68 -0.48
C SER A 229 7.27 4.98 0.14
N LEU A 230 6.63 3.94 0.65
CA LEU A 230 5.46 4.01 1.49
C LEU A 230 5.70 3.15 2.73
N ILE A 231 5.51 3.73 3.91
CA ILE A 231 5.62 3.06 5.20
C ILE A 231 4.30 3.18 5.94
N MET A 232 3.80 2.06 6.46
CA MET A 232 2.62 2.01 7.31
C MET A 232 3.03 1.53 8.69
N THR A 233 2.63 2.27 9.72
CA THR A 233 2.91 1.93 11.13
C THR A 233 1.62 1.94 11.94
N SER A 234 1.55 1.13 12.98
CA SER A 234 0.46 1.25 13.96
C SER A 234 0.47 2.64 14.61
N ASN A 235 -0.70 3.19 14.94
CA ASN A 235 -0.82 4.44 15.69
C ASN A 235 -0.57 4.27 17.21
N GLN A 236 0.43 3.46 17.57
CA GLN A 236 0.84 3.16 18.95
C GLN A 236 2.25 3.69 19.15
N ALA A 237 2.60 4.16 20.35
CA ALA A 237 3.93 4.72 20.62
C ALA A 237 5.09 3.71 20.40
N ASP A 238 4.87 2.43 20.72
CA ASP A 238 5.82 1.34 20.49
C ASP A 238 5.44 0.56 19.23
N VAL A 239 5.94 0.98 18.06
CA VAL A 239 5.64 0.34 16.77
C VAL A 239 6.29 -1.04 16.72
N ARG A 240 5.46 -2.08 16.67
CA ARG A 240 5.90 -3.48 16.63
C ARG A 240 5.65 -4.14 15.28
N ASP A 241 4.61 -3.68 14.59
CA ASP A 241 4.22 -4.13 13.26
C ASP A 241 4.26 -2.95 12.31
N TYR A 242 4.87 -3.17 11.14
CA TYR A 242 4.93 -2.15 10.09
C TYR A 242 5.03 -2.79 8.72
N THR A 243 4.68 -2.00 7.70
CA THR A 243 4.83 -2.38 6.29
C THR A 243 5.66 -1.32 5.60
N GLN A 244 6.59 -1.74 4.75
CA GLN A 244 7.40 -0.88 3.91
C GLN A 244 7.27 -1.34 2.47
N ILE A 245 6.99 -0.42 1.57
CA ILE A 245 6.93 -0.64 0.13
C ILE A 245 7.98 0.28 -0.49
N GLN A 246 8.86 -0.28 -1.31
CA GLN A 246 9.80 0.47 -2.13
C GLN A 246 9.41 0.36 -3.59
N PHE A 247 9.37 1.49 -4.28
CA PHE A 247 9.10 1.59 -5.71
C PHE A 247 10.41 1.80 -6.46
N THR A 248 10.62 0.98 -7.49
CA THR A 248 11.89 0.93 -8.22
C THR A 248 11.60 0.79 -9.72
N GLN A 249 12.60 1.12 -10.53
CA GLN A 249 12.48 1.08 -12.00
C GLN A 249 11.26 1.84 -12.53
N THR A 250 10.87 2.90 -11.82
CA THR A 250 9.70 3.71 -12.15
C THR A 250 9.94 4.48 -13.45
N GLN A 251 9.00 4.37 -14.37
CA GLN A 251 9.01 5.03 -15.67
C GLN A 251 7.65 5.68 -15.92
N GLN A 252 7.68 6.81 -16.61
CA GLN A 252 6.48 7.51 -17.04
C GLN A 252 6.36 7.49 -18.56
N GLY A 253 5.14 7.56 -19.07
CA GLY A 253 4.85 7.58 -20.51
C GLY A 253 3.77 6.57 -20.89
N PRO A 254 3.37 6.56 -22.16
CA PRO A 254 2.19 5.83 -22.61
C PRO A 254 2.30 4.33 -22.31
N LEU A 255 1.17 3.75 -21.94
CA LEU A 255 1.04 2.32 -21.71
C LEU A 255 0.93 1.55 -23.04
N SER A 256 1.55 0.38 -23.08
CA SER A 256 1.37 -0.61 -24.14
C SER A 256 -0.03 -1.26 -24.09
N GLU A 257 -0.44 -1.90 -25.19
CA GLU A 257 -1.71 -2.63 -25.24
C GLU A 257 -1.80 -3.73 -24.16
N THR A 258 -0.70 -4.43 -23.88
CA THR A 258 -0.65 -5.46 -22.83
C THR A 258 -0.85 -4.85 -21.44
N GLU A 259 -0.25 -3.69 -21.17
CA GLU A 259 -0.44 -2.97 -19.90
C GLU A 259 -1.88 -2.47 -19.75
N LEU A 260 -2.47 -1.94 -20.82
CA LEU A 260 -3.87 -1.51 -20.85
C LEU A 260 -4.84 -2.69 -20.65
N ALA A 261 -4.53 -3.86 -21.21
CA ALA A 261 -5.35 -5.06 -21.07
C ALA A 261 -5.50 -5.50 -19.61
N LEU A 262 -4.52 -5.24 -18.74
CA LEU A 262 -4.59 -5.59 -17.31
C LEU A 262 -5.72 -4.86 -16.58
N PHE A 263 -6.11 -3.67 -17.03
CA PHE A 263 -7.25 -2.93 -16.47
C PHE A 263 -8.60 -3.55 -16.86
N SER A 264 -8.64 -4.46 -17.84
CA SER A 264 -9.88 -5.02 -18.38
C SER A 264 -10.52 -6.12 -17.51
N LEU A 265 -9.80 -6.65 -16.51
CA LEU A 265 -10.41 -7.47 -15.45
C LEU A 265 -11.56 -6.75 -14.74
N GLY A 266 -11.59 -5.42 -14.82
CA GLY A 266 -12.70 -4.59 -14.37
C GLY A 266 -14.01 -4.74 -15.12
N ASN A 267 -13.95 -5.13 -16.40
CA ASN A 267 -15.06 -4.97 -17.32
C ASN A 267 -15.97 -6.21 -17.40
N GLU A 268 -15.61 -7.34 -16.77
CA GLU A 268 -16.39 -8.59 -16.86
C GLU A 268 -17.66 -8.61 -15.98
N SER A 269 -17.94 -7.53 -15.22
CA SER A 269 -19.17 -7.42 -14.42
C SER A 269 -20.43 -7.02 -15.19
N ALA A 270 -20.33 -6.82 -16.51
CA ALA A 270 -21.45 -6.46 -17.37
C ALA A 270 -21.91 -7.63 -18.23
N LYS A 271 -22.38 -8.72 -17.61
CA LYS A 271 -23.25 -9.68 -18.28
C LYS A 271 -24.17 -10.43 -17.32
#